data_AF-A0A3B9KMK4-F1
#
_entry.id   AF-A0A3B9KMK4-F1
#
_cell.length_a   1.000
_cell.length_b   1.000
_cell.length_c   1.000
_cell.angle_alpha   90.00
_cell.angle_beta   90.00
_cell.angle_gamma   90.00
#
_symmetry.space_group_name_H-M   'P 1'
#
loop_
_entity.id
_entity.type
_entity.pdbx_description
1 polymer ?
#
loop_
_entity_poly.entity_id
_entity_poly.type
_entity_poly.pdbx_seq_one_letter_code
_entity_poly.pdbx_strand_id
1 'polypeptide(L)'
;MLSLSATVAFQLLDRGIHHETLRVLDQDVTVYYLRVSHTFNQVPIETRLVLTGYFGRDVPISALPADGSAYISLRSQNSDAVFEPWRIHQDWQLPYEQRIELFDQMLLSDFERLMADLPDEVIVLAHHPVILPPDTWTQAVLDMSRLSAQAARLQPFFEFDAFNILLGQSDMARAWADYLSENEPIPEELEEDGMTFSAEYLIIIVP
;
A
#
# COMPACT_ATOMS: atom_id res chain seq x y z
N MET A 1 21.33 -3.93 10.06
CA MET A 1 20.61 -2.77 9.49
C MET A 1 19.14 -2.99 9.74
N LEU A 2 18.40 -1.94 10.11
CA LEU A 2 17.00 -2.03 10.51
C LEU A 2 16.12 -2.08 9.25
N SER A 3 15.39 -3.18 9.06
CA SER A 3 14.19 -3.22 8.22
C SER A 3 12.99 -2.92 9.09
N LEU A 4 11.99 -2.23 8.56
CA LEU A 4 10.73 -2.01 9.24
C LEU A 4 9.57 -2.27 8.29
N SER A 5 8.68 -3.15 8.69
CA SER A 5 7.39 -3.40 8.05
C SER A 5 6.30 -3.31 9.09
N ALA A 6 5.13 -2.81 8.69
CA ALA A 6 4.03 -2.62 9.62
C ALA A 6 2.70 -3.03 8.98
N THR A 7 1.79 -3.49 9.83
CA THR A 7 0.36 -3.56 9.54
C THR A 7 -0.31 -2.37 10.21
N VAL A 8 -0.87 -1.48 9.40
CA VAL A 8 -1.49 -0.24 9.87
C VAL A 8 -2.99 -0.29 9.61
N ALA A 9 -3.78 0.17 10.58
CA ALA A 9 -5.23 0.25 10.49
C ALA A 9 -5.69 1.61 9.97
N PHE A 10 -6.73 1.60 9.15
CA PHE A 10 -7.25 2.74 8.44
C PHE A 10 -8.79 2.73 8.45
N GLN A 11 -9.37 3.93 8.45
CA GLN A 11 -10.79 4.14 8.22
C GLN A 11 -11.01 4.60 6.78
N LEU A 12 -11.99 4.02 6.09
CA LEU A 12 -12.36 4.47 4.75
C LEU A 12 -13.02 5.86 4.81
N LEU A 13 -12.54 6.80 4.00
CA LEU A 13 -13.18 8.12 3.85
C LEU A 13 -14.29 8.10 2.81
N ASP A 14 -14.13 7.25 1.78
CA ASP A 14 -15.14 6.93 0.80
C ASP A 14 -14.94 5.48 0.29
N ARG A 15 -15.88 5.01 -0.53
CA ARG A 15 -15.89 3.63 -1.07
C ARG A 15 -15.30 3.53 -2.49
N GLY A 16 -14.73 4.62 -3.01
CA GLY A 16 -14.19 4.69 -4.35
C GLY A 16 -12.72 4.26 -4.40
N ILE A 17 -12.35 3.61 -5.50
CA ILE A 17 -10.94 3.47 -5.87
C ILE A 17 -10.58 4.65 -6.75
N HIS A 18 -9.65 5.46 -6.27
CA HIS A 18 -9.17 6.65 -6.96
C HIS A 18 -7.94 6.30 -7.79
N HIS A 19 -7.63 7.13 -8.77
CA HIS A 19 -6.42 6.96 -9.56
C HIS A 19 -5.79 8.28 -9.98
N GLU A 20 -4.47 8.26 -10.10
CA GLU A 20 -3.69 9.36 -10.67
C GLU A 20 -2.50 8.83 -11.46
N THR A 21 -1.94 9.66 -12.35
CA THR A 21 -0.74 9.28 -13.11
C THR A 21 0.50 9.89 -12.47
N LEU A 22 1.42 9.04 -12.01
CA LEU A 22 2.74 9.45 -11.52
C LEU A 22 3.83 9.08 -12.53
N ARG A 23 4.93 9.85 -12.53
CA ARG A 23 6.13 9.53 -13.29
C ARG A 23 7.11 8.78 -12.37
N VAL A 24 7.38 7.51 -12.67
CA VAL A 24 8.27 6.65 -11.88
C VAL A 24 9.34 6.08 -12.79
N LEU A 25 10.62 6.38 -12.53
CA LEU A 25 11.77 5.85 -13.31
C LEU A 25 11.59 5.98 -14.85
N ASP A 26 11.23 7.18 -15.31
CA ASP A 26 10.94 7.48 -16.72
C ASP A 26 9.75 6.72 -17.35
N GLN A 27 8.83 6.22 -16.52
CA GLN A 27 7.61 5.58 -16.96
C GLN A 27 6.39 6.27 -16.35
N ASP A 28 5.33 6.42 -17.14
CA ASP A 28 4.04 6.85 -16.60
C ASP A 28 3.38 5.64 -15.94
N VAL A 29 2.93 5.81 -14.70
CA VAL A 29 2.26 4.78 -13.91
C VAL A 29 0.94 5.35 -13.43
N THR A 30 -0.17 4.73 -13.86
CA THR A 30 -1.47 4.98 -13.25
C THR A 30 -1.51 4.25 -11.92
N VAL A 31 -1.52 4.99 -10.81
CA VAL A 31 -1.57 4.47 -9.44
C VAL A 31 -3.02 4.42 -8.98
N TYR A 32 -3.45 3.29 -8.43
CA TYR A 32 -4.78 3.11 -7.85
C TYR A 32 -4.69 3.08 -6.34
N TYR A 33 -5.53 3.87 -5.66
CA TYR A 33 -5.47 4.03 -4.22
C TYR A 33 -6.85 4.23 -3.60
N LEU A 34 -6.96 3.94 -2.30
CA LEU A 34 -8.11 4.30 -1.47
C LEU A 34 -7.81 5.60 -0.73
N ARG A 35 -8.85 6.41 -0.54
CA ARG A 35 -8.80 7.54 0.39
C ARG A 35 -9.18 7.06 1.77
N VAL A 36 -8.22 7.09 2.69
CA VAL A 36 -8.40 6.60 4.05
C VAL A 36 -7.96 7.64 5.08
N SER A 37 -8.37 7.45 6.33
CA SER A 37 -7.86 8.21 7.47
C SER A 37 -7.08 7.28 8.39
N HIS A 38 -5.92 7.75 8.83
CA HIS A 38 -5.18 7.16 9.94
C HIS A 38 -5.05 8.19 11.07
N THR A 39 -5.18 7.74 12.32
CA THR A 39 -5.00 8.62 13.48
C THR A 39 -3.56 8.56 13.95
N PHE A 40 -2.76 9.56 13.58
CA PHE A 40 -1.39 9.76 14.05
C PHE A 40 -1.43 10.57 15.34
N ASN A 41 -1.00 10.01 16.47
CA ASN A 41 -0.93 10.76 17.73
C ASN A 41 -2.22 11.52 18.09
N GLN A 42 -3.38 10.87 17.91
CA GLN A 42 -4.73 11.44 18.12
C GLN A 42 -5.22 12.44 17.05
N VAL A 43 -4.40 12.72 16.03
CA VAL A 43 -4.77 13.57 14.90
C VAL A 43 -5.14 12.69 13.71
N PRO A 44 -6.39 12.74 13.22
CA PRO A 44 -6.77 12.04 11.99
C PRO A 44 -6.20 12.78 10.78
N ILE A 45 -5.39 12.09 9.98
CA ILE A 45 -4.79 12.61 8.76
C ILE A 45 -5.27 11.76 7.58
N GLU A 46 -5.77 12.43 6.54
CA GLU A 46 -6.10 11.76 5.27
C GLU A 46 -4.81 11.17 4.67
N THR A 47 -4.88 9.89 4.34
CA THR A 47 -3.78 9.10 3.81
C THR A 47 -4.23 8.45 2.51
N ARG A 48 -3.38 8.51 1.48
CA ARG A 48 -3.54 7.71 0.27
C ARG A 48 -3.06 6.30 0.57
N LEU A 49 -3.94 5.30 0.45
CA LEU A 49 -3.57 3.90 0.58
C LEU A 49 -3.42 3.26 -0.80
N VAL A 50 -2.19 3.18 -1.29
CA VAL A 50 -1.83 2.67 -2.62
C VAL A 50 -2.09 1.17 -2.68
N LEU A 51 -2.95 0.76 -3.62
CA LEU A 51 -3.32 -0.63 -3.84
C LEU A 51 -2.40 -1.31 -4.84
N THR A 52 -2.18 -0.68 -5.99
CA THR A 52 -1.42 -1.20 -7.13
C THR A 52 -1.21 -0.08 -8.16
N GLY A 53 -0.60 -0.38 -9.30
CA GLY A 53 -0.54 0.53 -10.43
C GLY A 53 -0.30 -0.18 -11.75
N TYR A 54 -0.50 0.54 -12.85
CA TYR A 54 -0.38 0.03 -14.22
C TYR A 54 0.48 0.97 -15.07
N PHE A 55 1.36 0.41 -15.91
CA PHE A 55 2.17 1.22 -16.83
C PHE A 55 1.29 1.86 -17.90
N GLY A 56 1.27 3.18 -17.92
CA GLY A 56 0.39 3.97 -18.77
C GLY A 56 -0.20 5.13 -18.00
N ARG A 57 -0.82 6.02 -18.77
CA ARG A 57 -1.42 7.24 -18.28
C ARG A 57 -2.94 7.12 -18.26
N ASP A 58 -3.52 7.51 -17.12
CA ASP A 58 -4.96 7.64 -16.91
C ASP A 58 -5.74 6.37 -17.33
N VAL A 59 -5.18 5.20 -17.02
CA VAL A 59 -5.77 3.90 -17.38
C VAL A 59 -6.95 3.60 -16.45
N PRO A 60 -8.20 3.48 -16.95
CA PRO A 60 -9.33 3.17 -16.09
C PRO A 60 -9.30 1.69 -15.66
N ILE A 61 -9.83 1.39 -14.48
CA ILE A 61 -9.91 0.02 -13.92
C ILE A 61 -10.57 -0.95 -14.91
N SER A 62 -11.62 -0.51 -15.61
CA SER A 62 -12.33 -1.32 -16.60
C SER A 62 -11.50 -1.72 -17.83
N ALA A 63 -10.37 -1.06 -18.06
CA ALA A 63 -9.46 -1.34 -19.17
C ALA A 63 -8.20 -2.10 -18.74
N LEU A 64 -8.03 -2.39 -17.44
CA LEU A 64 -6.90 -3.17 -16.96
C LEU A 64 -6.94 -4.58 -17.55
N PRO A 65 -5.85 -5.06 -18.17
CA PRO A 65 -5.74 -6.46 -18.54
C PRO A 65 -5.73 -7.33 -17.28
N ALA A 66 -6.14 -8.59 -17.40
CA ALA A 66 -6.08 -9.56 -16.31
C ALA A 66 -4.63 -10.05 -16.07
N ASP A 67 -3.70 -9.13 -15.82
CA ASP A 67 -2.32 -9.40 -15.43
C ASP A 67 -2.11 -9.16 -13.92
N GLY A 68 -0.91 -9.46 -13.41
CA GLY A 68 -0.62 -9.39 -11.98
C GLY A 68 -0.81 -8.01 -11.33
N SER A 69 -0.81 -6.93 -12.11
CA SER A 69 -1.02 -5.58 -11.58
C SER A 69 -2.48 -5.22 -11.36
N ALA A 70 -3.39 -5.95 -12.00
CA ALA A 70 -4.83 -5.83 -11.80
C ALA A 70 -5.32 -6.56 -10.54
N TYR A 71 -4.47 -7.36 -9.88
CA TYR A 71 -4.84 -8.09 -8.67
C TYR A 71 -4.30 -7.41 -7.40
N ILE A 72 -5.10 -7.49 -6.35
CA ILE A 72 -4.69 -7.21 -4.98
C ILE A 72 -4.80 -8.48 -4.15
N SER A 73 -4.01 -8.55 -3.08
CA SER A 73 -4.08 -9.65 -2.11
C SER A 73 -4.94 -9.21 -0.94
N LEU A 74 -6.01 -9.95 -0.69
CA LEU A 74 -6.99 -9.64 0.35
C LEU A 74 -7.12 -10.80 1.32
N ARG A 75 -7.21 -10.49 2.61
CA ARG A 75 -7.67 -11.42 3.63
C ARG A 75 -8.88 -10.82 4.33
N SER A 76 -9.98 -11.55 4.38
CA SER A 76 -11.16 -11.15 5.12
C SER A 76 -11.25 -11.92 6.43
N GLN A 77 -11.63 -11.24 7.50
CA GLN A 77 -11.95 -11.88 8.77
C GLN A 77 -13.12 -11.16 9.45
N ASN A 78 -13.92 -11.93 10.20
CA ASN A 78 -14.97 -11.37 11.04
C ASN A 78 -14.36 -10.74 12.30
N SER A 79 -15.08 -9.79 12.90
CA SER A 79 -14.66 -9.09 14.11
C SER A 79 -14.55 -10.00 15.35
N ASP A 80 -15.20 -11.16 15.35
CA ASP A 80 -15.16 -12.17 16.42
C ASP A 80 -13.92 -13.08 16.35
N ALA A 81 -13.17 -13.04 15.24
CA ALA A 81 -11.91 -13.76 15.11
C ALA A 81 -10.77 -13.01 15.83
N VAL A 82 -9.88 -13.76 16.49
CA VAL A 82 -8.68 -13.19 17.12
C VAL A 82 -7.78 -12.59 16.02
N PHE A 83 -7.48 -11.31 16.15
CA PHE A 83 -6.56 -10.62 15.24
C PHE A 83 -5.10 -10.84 15.69
N GLU A 84 -4.37 -11.66 14.94
CA GLU A 84 -2.97 -12.03 15.21
C GLU A 84 -2.04 -11.50 14.09
N PRO A 85 -1.65 -10.21 14.07
CA PRO A 85 -0.92 -9.61 12.96
C PRO A 85 0.44 -10.29 12.69
N TRP A 86 1.12 -10.79 13.72
CA TRP A 86 2.36 -11.56 13.56
C TRP A 86 2.16 -12.85 12.78
N ARG A 87 1.02 -13.52 12.98
CA ARG A 87 0.67 -14.76 12.28
C ARG A 87 0.28 -14.46 10.85
N ILE A 88 -0.51 -13.40 10.62
CA ILE A 88 -0.88 -12.96 9.27
C ILE A 88 0.37 -12.62 8.44
N HIS A 89 1.35 -11.95 9.05
CA HIS A 89 2.64 -11.70 8.40
C HIS A 89 3.39 -13.01 8.10
N GLN A 90 3.44 -13.96 9.04
CA GLN A 90 4.06 -15.28 8.78
C GLN A 90 3.36 -16.03 7.64
N ASP A 91 2.03 -16.02 7.61
CA ASP A 91 1.20 -16.63 6.56
C ASP A 91 1.54 -16.02 5.19
N TRP A 92 1.80 -14.70 5.13
CA TRP A 92 2.17 -14.01 3.90
C TRP A 92 3.54 -14.43 3.35
N GLN A 93 4.46 -14.82 4.22
CA GLN A 93 5.81 -15.29 3.87
C GLN A 93 5.83 -16.75 3.40
N LEU A 94 4.70 -17.46 3.45
CA LEU A 94 4.62 -18.83 2.96
C LEU A 94 4.81 -18.91 1.44
N PRO A 95 5.30 -20.06 0.91
CA PRO A 95 5.32 -20.31 -0.52
C PRO A 95 3.93 -20.15 -1.14
N TYR A 96 3.89 -19.74 -2.40
CA TYR A 96 2.66 -19.43 -3.13
C TYR A 96 1.56 -20.49 -2.94
N GLU A 97 1.88 -21.77 -3.12
CA GLU A 97 0.93 -22.90 -3.02
C GLU A 97 0.21 -22.98 -1.66
N GLN A 98 0.85 -22.55 -0.57
CA GLN A 98 0.25 -22.54 0.76
C GLN A 98 -0.46 -21.21 1.05
N ARG A 99 0.06 -20.10 0.50
CA ARG A 99 -0.48 -18.76 0.72
C ARG A 99 -1.83 -18.52 0.05
N ILE A 100 -2.07 -19.14 -1.10
CA ILE A 100 -3.32 -18.97 -1.86
C ILE A 100 -4.57 -19.45 -1.12
N GLU A 101 -4.44 -20.29 -0.09
CA GLU A 101 -5.56 -20.70 0.76
C GLU A 101 -5.90 -19.67 1.86
N LEU A 102 -5.00 -18.70 2.08
CA LEU A 102 -5.07 -17.73 3.19
C LEU A 102 -5.32 -16.30 2.72
N PHE A 103 -5.01 -16.01 1.45
CA PHE A 103 -5.20 -14.70 0.82
C PHE A 103 -5.85 -14.86 -0.55
N ASP A 104 -6.98 -14.19 -0.72
CA ASP A 104 -7.68 -14.10 -2.00
C ASP A 104 -6.94 -13.14 -2.93
N GLN A 105 -6.67 -13.59 -4.16
CA GLN A 105 -6.23 -12.71 -5.24
C GLN A 105 -7.48 -12.16 -5.93
N MET A 106 -7.77 -10.89 -5.70
CA MET A 106 -8.99 -10.24 -6.19
C MET A 106 -8.65 -9.23 -7.29
N LEU A 107 -9.39 -9.26 -8.39
CA LEU A 107 -9.28 -8.22 -9.42
C LEU A 107 -9.72 -6.87 -8.85
N LEU A 108 -9.07 -5.79 -9.27
CA LEU A 108 -9.39 -4.44 -8.79
C LEU A 108 -10.84 -4.03 -9.10
N SER A 109 -11.42 -4.51 -10.21
CA SER A 109 -12.84 -4.32 -10.56
C SER A 109 -13.80 -5.15 -9.71
N ASP A 110 -13.37 -6.30 -9.20
CA ASP A 110 -14.13 -7.09 -8.22
C ASP A 110 -14.05 -6.43 -6.85
N PHE A 111 -12.88 -5.89 -6.51
CA PHE A 111 -12.66 -5.14 -5.28
C PHE A 111 -13.48 -3.84 -5.23
N GLU A 112 -13.58 -3.10 -6.34
CA GLU A 112 -14.45 -1.91 -6.43
C GLU A 112 -15.92 -2.26 -6.11
N ARG A 113 -16.39 -3.43 -6.56
CA ARG A 113 -17.73 -3.93 -6.23
C ARG A 113 -17.84 -4.35 -4.77
N LEU A 114 -16.85 -5.06 -4.24
CA LEU A 114 -16.79 -5.42 -2.82
C LEU A 114 -16.89 -4.16 -1.95
N MET A 115 -16.09 -3.14 -2.24
CA MET A 115 -16.05 -1.87 -1.51
C MET A 115 -17.39 -1.16 -1.45
N ALA A 116 -18.18 -1.21 -2.53
CA ALA A 116 -19.52 -0.65 -2.56
C ALA A 116 -20.49 -1.36 -1.59
N ASP A 117 -20.33 -2.68 -1.44
CA ASP A 117 -21.19 -3.57 -0.65
C ASP A 117 -20.74 -3.72 0.81
N LEU A 118 -19.58 -3.17 1.20
CA LEU A 118 -19.11 -3.19 2.59
C LEU A 118 -20.09 -2.46 3.52
N PRO A 119 -20.22 -2.90 4.79
CA PRO A 119 -21.00 -2.17 5.77
C PRO A 119 -20.35 -0.81 6.09
N ASP A 120 -21.12 0.07 6.73
CA ASP A 120 -20.67 1.43 7.06
C ASP A 120 -19.48 1.43 8.02
N GLU A 121 -19.42 0.45 8.92
CA GLU A 121 -18.31 0.26 9.85
C GLU A 121 -17.41 -0.87 9.34
N VAL A 122 -16.27 -0.51 8.75
CA VAL A 122 -15.21 -1.45 8.36
C VAL A 122 -13.86 -0.91 8.83
N ILE A 123 -13.02 -1.82 9.32
CA ILE A 123 -11.60 -1.53 9.52
C ILE A 123 -10.83 -2.14 8.35
N VAL A 124 -10.13 -1.29 7.62
CA VAL A 124 -9.16 -1.73 6.60
C VAL A 124 -7.79 -1.71 7.24
N LEU A 125 -7.07 -2.82 7.19
CA LEU A 125 -5.66 -2.85 7.52
C LEU A 125 -4.84 -3.11 6.27
N ALA A 126 -3.67 -2.49 6.20
CA ALA A 126 -2.72 -2.73 5.13
C ALA A 126 -1.37 -3.05 5.71
N HIS A 127 -0.68 -4.00 5.09
CA HIS A 127 0.71 -4.29 5.41
C HIS A 127 1.63 -3.84 4.30
N HIS A 128 2.77 -3.23 4.67
CA HIS A 128 3.84 -2.91 3.73
C HIS A 128 5.18 -2.68 4.46
N PRO A 129 6.32 -3.00 3.83
CA PRO A 129 7.63 -2.52 4.30
C PRO A 129 7.74 -1.00 4.14
N VAL A 130 8.06 -0.28 5.21
CA VAL A 130 8.30 1.17 5.18
C VAL A 130 9.79 1.50 5.09
N ILE A 131 10.65 0.67 5.70
CA ILE A 131 12.10 0.76 5.59
C ILE A 131 12.64 -0.55 5.03
N LEU A 132 13.19 -0.47 3.82
CA LEU A 132 13.86 -1.57 3.14
C LEU A 132 15.38 -1.54 3.42
N PRO A 133 16.01 -2.70 3.66
CA PRO A 133 17.46 -2.81 3.78
C PRO A 133 18.21 -2.30 2.54
N PRO A 134 19.35 -1.59 2.70
CA PRO A 134 20.13 -1.08 1.56
C PRO A 134 20.56 -2.13 0.53
N ASP A 135 20.79 -3.37 0.94
CA ASP A 135 21.15 -4.47 0.05
C ASP A 135 20.01 -4.94 -0.86
N THR A 136 18.75 -4.58 -0.56
CA THR A 136 17.60 -4.89 -1.43
C THR A 136 17.24 -3.75 -2.39
N TRP A 137 17.87 -2.57 -2.25
CA TRP A 137 17.48 -1.38 -3.01
C TRP A 137 17.66 -1.53 -4.52
N THR A 138 18.75 -2.14 -4.98
CA THR A 138 18.95 -2.38 -6.41
C THR A 138 17.85 -3.28 -6.98
N GLN A 139 17.43 -4.30 -6.23
CA GLN A 139 16.33 -5.15 -6.65
C GLN A 139 15.00 -4.39 -6.65
N ALA A 140 14.73 -3.57 -5.64
CA ALA A 140 13.53 -2.73 -5.56
C ALA A 140 13.42 -1.80 -6.78
N VAL A 141 14.50 -1.11 -7.16
CA VAL A 141 14.53 -0.25 -8.37
C VAL A 141 14.28 -1.06 -9.64
N LEU A 142 14.88 -2.26 -9.76
CA LEU A 142 14.63 -3.15 -10.89
C LEU A 142 13.17 -3.61 -10.94
N ASP A 143 12.58 -3.94 -9.79
CA ASP A 143 11.17 -4.35 -9.69
C ASP A 143 10.24 -3.21 -10.06
N MET A 144 10.49 -1.98 -9.59
CA MET A 144 9.76 -0.79 -10.01
C MET A 144 9.81 -0.57 -11.52
N SER A 145 10.96 -0.78 -12.16
CA SER A 145 11.09 -0.60 -13.62
C SER A 145 10.40 -1.67 -14.47
N ARG A 146 10.04 -2.81 -13.87
CA ARG A 146 9.51 -4.00 -14.56
C ARG A 146 8.07 -4.33 -14.19
N LEU A 147 7.65 -3.97 -13.00
CA LEU A 147 6.38 -4.36 -12.40
C LEU A 147 5.67 -3.09 -11.93
N SER A 148 4.62 -2.70 -12.62
CA SER A 148 3.89 -1.46 -12.33
C SER A 148 3.27 -1.44 -10.92
N ALA A 149 2.87 -2.60 -10.39
CA ALA A 149 2.41 -2.72 -9.01
C ALA A 149 3.52 -2.37 -8.00
N GLN A 150 4.76 -2.77 -8.29
CA GLN A 150 5.91 -2.42 -7.44
C GLN A 150 6.32 -0.96 -7.65
N ALA A 151 6.24 -0.44 -8.87
CA ALA A 151 6.43 0.99 -9.14
C ALA A 151 5.51 1.85 -8.27
N ALA A 152 4.22 1.54 -8.25
CA ALA A 152 3.23 2.25 -7.47
C ALA A 152 3.46 2.13 -5.96
N ARG A 153 3.71 0.91 -5.45
CA ARG A 153 3.80 0.65 -4.01
C ARG A 153 5.10 1.13 -3.39
N LEU A 154 6.22 1.03 -4.11
CA LEU A 154 7.55 1.37 -3.59
C LEU A 154 7.94 2.83 -3.84
N GLN A 155 7.42 3.48 -4.88
CA GLN A 155 7.80 4.87 -5.20
C GLN A 155 7.63 5.84 -4.02
N PRO A 156 6.56 5.80 -3.22
CA PRO A 156 6.40 6.73 -2.09
C PRO A 156 7.53 6.63 -1.07
N PHE A 157 8.21 5.48 -0.98
CA PHE A 157 9.21 5.18 0.05
C PHE A 157 10.65 5.40 -0.42
N PHE A 158 10.88 5.69 -1.70
CA PHE A 158 12.22 5.92 -2.22
C PHE A 158 12.38 7.32 -2.78
N GLU A 159 13.53 7.94 -2.52
CA GLU A 159 13.91 9.24 -3.05
C GLU A 159 14.84 9.03 -4.26
N PHE A 160 14.51 9.71 -5.37
CA PHE A 160 15.30 9.71 -6.59
C PHE A 160 15.64 11.15 -6.99
N ASP A 161 16.82 11.34 -7.58
CA ASP A 161 17.16 12.63 -8.18
C ASP A 161 16.51 12.82 -9.56
N ALA A 162 16.77 13.97 -10.18
CA ALA A 162 16.24 14.31 -11.50
C ALA A 162 16.72 13.38 -12.65
N PHE A 163 17.70 12.52 -12.40
CA PHE A 163 18.23 11.53 -13.34
C PHE A 163 17.79 10.10 -12.98
N ASN A 164 16.79 9.95 -12.10
CA ASN A 164 16.31 8.67 -11.58
C ASN A 164 17.39 7.86 -10.84
N ILE A 165 18.40 8.53 -10.27
CA ILE A 165 19.38 7.90 -9.41
C ILE A 165 18.79 7.81 -8.00
N LEU A 166 18.77 6.60 -7.45
CA LEU A 166 18.29 6.35 -6.09
C LEU A 166 19.20 7.05 -5.06
N LEU A 167 18.63 7.93 -4.25
CA LEU A 167 19.30 8.64 -3.16
C LEU A 167 19.15 7.91 -1.82
N GLY A 168 18.01 7.24 -1.61
CA GLY A 168 17.74 6.47 -0.40
C GLY A 168 16.25 6.34 -0.10
N GLN A 169 15.92 6.10 1.18
CA GLN A 169 14.54 6.14 1.67
C GLN A 169 14.04 7.59 1.70
N SER A 170 12.77 7.81 1.34
CA SER A 170 12.15 9.13 1.26
C SER A 170 11.80 9.74 2.63
N ASP A 171 11.37 11.00 2.64
CA ASP A 171 10.76 11.64 3.82
C ASP A 171 9.51 10.90 4.30
N MET A 172 8.69 10.39 3.38
CA MET A 172 7.50 9.58 3.72
C MET A 172 7.89 8.30 4.46
N ALA A 173 8.94 7.60 4.00
CA ALA A 173 9.44 6.39 4.65
C ALA A 173 9.95 6.68 6.07
N ARG A 174 10.69 7.78 6.24
CA ARG A 174 11.19 8.25 7.54
C ARG A 174 10.04 8.62 8.48
N ALA A 175 9.09 9.43 8.03
CA ALA A 175 7.93 9.83 8.84
C ALA A 175 7.12 8.63 9.34
N TRP A 176 6.88 7.62 8.49
CA TRP A 176 6.27 6.38 8.94
C TRP A 176 7.13 5.62 9.94
N ALA A 177 8.44 5.53 9.71
CA ALA A 177 9.34 4.80 10.61
C ALA A 177 9.41 5.43 12.00
N ASP A 178 9.54 6.75 12.06
CA ASP A 178 9.64 7.54 13.29
C ASP A 178 8.31 7.48 14.06
N TYR A 179 7.18 7.61 13.36
CA TYR A 179 5.86 7.41 13.96
C TYR A 179 5.68 5.99 14.51
N LEU A 180 5.98 4.96 13.72
CA LEU A 180 5.74 3.56 14.12
C LEU A 180 6.66 3.07 15.23
N SER A 181 7.89 3.59 15.30
CA SER A 181 8.92 3.11 16.23
C SER A 181 9.00 3.96 17.50
N GLU A 182 8.84 5.27 17.34
CA GLU A 182 9.12 6.26 18.39
C GLU A 182 7.90 7.12 18.72
N ASN A 183 6.77 6.94 18.01
CA ASN A 183 5.54 7.71 18.18
C ASN A 183 5.77 9.22 17.97
N GLU A 184 6.73 9.57 17.10
CA GLU A 184 6.98 10.95 16.70
C GLU A 184 5.80 11.53 15.91
N PRO A 185 5.54 12.85 16.02
CA PRO A 185 4.53 13.51 15.20
C PRO A 185 4.93 13.50 13.72
N ILE A 186 3.93 13.55 12.84
CA ILE A 186 4.18 13.67 11.40
C ILE A 186 4.67 15.10 11.11
N PRO A 187 5.70 15.27 10.25
CA PRO A 187 6.13 16.60 9.82
C PRO A 187 5.00 17.40 9.16
N GLU A 188 4.84 18.67 9.52
CA GLU A 188 3.74 19.54 9.08
C GLU A 188 3.61 19.58 7.55
N GLU A 189 4.74 19.60 6.82
CA GLU A 189 4.74 19.57 5.36
C GLU A 189 4.09 18.30 4.78
N LEU A 190 4.30 17.13 5.42
CA LEU A 190 3.69 15.87 5.00
C LEU A 190 2.23 15.75 5.44
N GLU A 191 1.84 16.41 6.53
CA GLU A 191 0.43 16.52 6.92
C GLU A 191 -0.36 17.32 5.88
N GLU A 192 0.21 18.43 5.37
CA GLU A 192 -0.42 19.29 4.36
C GLU A 192 -0.47 18.65 2.95
N ASP A 193 0.64 18.03 2.51
CA ASP A 193 0.72 17.35 1.20
C ASP A 193 -0.08 16.03 1.16
N GLY A 194 -0.40 15.49 2.34
CA GLY A 194 -1.14 14.26 2.55
C GLY A 194 -0.23 13.03 2.63
N MET A 195 -0.45 12.23 3.68
CA MET A 195 0.30 11.02 3.92
C MET A 195 0.03 9.96 2.84
N THR A 196 1.01 9.09 2.59
CA THR A 196 0.84 7.95 1.67
C THR A 196 1.36 6.68 2.33
N PHE A 197 0.58 5.61 2.23
CA PHE A 197 0.97 4.26 2.60
C PHE A 197 0.64 3.30 1.46
N SER A 198 1.27 2.13 1.44
CA SER A 198 1.02 1.13 0.39
C SER A 198 0.46 -0.14 1.00
N ALA A 199 -0.21 -0.94 0.18
CA ALA A 199 -0.71 -2.26 0.56
C ALA A 199 0.00 -3.32 -0.28
N GLU A 200 0.89 -4.09 0.34
CA GLU A 200 1.33 -5.36 -0.22
C GLU A 200 0.18 -6.38 -0.17
N TYR A 201 -0.56 -6.37 0.94
CA TYR A 201 -1.84 -7.02 1.11
C TYR A 201 -2.75 -6.19 2.02
N LEU A 202 -4.05 -6.40 1.85
CA LEU A 202 -5.11 -5.83 2.67
C LEU A 202 -5.71 -6.87 3.60
N ILE A 203 -6.19 -6.41 4.74
CA ILE A 203 -7.05 -7.16 5.65
C ILE A 203 -8.33 -6.34 5.83
N ILE A 204 -9.48 -6.93 5.52
CA ILE A 204 -10.78 -6.32 5.83
C ILE A 204 -11.35 -7.02 7.05
N ILE A 205 -11.62 -6.23 8.09
CA ILE A 205 -12.37 -6.69 9.26
C ILE A 205 -13.79 -6.16 9.14
N VAL A 206 -14.73 -7.10 9.03
CA VAL A 206 -16.17 -6.83 8.98
C VAL A 206 -16.77 -7.11 10.37
N PRO A 207 -17.69 -6.26 10.88
CA PRO A 207 -18.40 -6.49 12.13
C PRO A 207 -19.10 -7.85 12.20
#